data_AF-A0A1W9PIT3-F1
#
_entry.id   AF-A0A1W9PIT3-F1
#
_cell.length_a   1.000
_cell.length_b   1.000
_cell.length_c   1.000
_cell.angle_alpha   90.00
_cell.angle_beta   90.00
_cell.angle_gamma   90.00
#
_symmetry.space_group_name_H-M   'P 1'
#
loop_
_entity.id
_entity.type
_entity.pdbx_description
1 polymer ?
#
loop_
_entity_poly.entity_id
_entity_poly.type
_entity_poly.pdbx_seq_one_letter_code
_entity_poly.pdbx_strand_id
1 'polypeptide(L)'
;EKDIRIGDSVFIEKAGGIIPQVVKSIPELRTGDEKEIKPPDKCPVCGGKVGKLRPEEVALRCLNPHCPAKLKRALETFVSRDAMDIEGFGEKLIERLVDAGLLVDAGLVKDIADLFYLTPFDLAQLGSGIGQRMIAKLLSEIEEAKKRPLHKLITGLGIPMVGTKTAKILAENFDSLEELSNATIERLKKIEGIGEEVARSIVEYFRNPKSKEIIEKLKKAGVNMKSREKRLDVLKGLSFVVTGSLKNFSREQVKEFIEILGGRVSESVSRKTDYLIVGENPGSKYEKAKRFKVKTISEEEFLEMVEKKAKMKNVNLRKVMNVVKGT
;
A
#
# COMPACT_ATOMS: atom_id res chain seq x y z
N GLU A 1 -26.56 0.68 -25.26
CA GLU A 1 -25.70 1.19 -26.35
C GLU A 1 -25.37 0.16 -27.43
N LYS A 2 -24.90 -1.07 -27.11
CA LYS A 2 -24.49 -2.06 -28.14
C LYS A 2 -25.56 -3.11 -28.53
N ASP A 3 -26.76 -3.09 -27.92
CA ASP A 3 -27.85 -4.07 -28.11
C ASP A 3 -27.34 -5.52 -28.25
N ILE A 4 -26.53 -5.98 -27.28
CA ILE A 4 -25.99 -7.34 -27.27
C ILE A 4 -27.00 -8.26 -26.60
N ARG A 5 -27.29 -9.40 -27.23
CA ARG A 5 -28.23 -10.42 -26.75
C ARG A 5 -27.55 -11.78 -26.60
N ILE A 6 -28.09 -12.63 -25.75
CA ILE A 6 -27.66 -14.02 -25.62
C ILE A 6 -28.04 -14.75 -26.92
N GLY A 7 -27.04 -15.33 -27.58
CA GLY A 7 -27.20 -15.97 -28.89
C GLY A 7 -26.68 -15.13 -30.07
N ASP A 8 -26.34 -13.85 -29.86
CA ASP A 8 -25.84 -12.99 -30.95
C ASP A 8 -24.50 -13.47 -31.53
N SER A 9 -24.36 -13.30 -32.84
CA SER A 9 -23.05 -13.18 -33.49
C SER A 9 -22.46 -11.80 -33.21
N VAL A 10 -21.19 -11.74 -32.77
CA VAL A 10 -20.55 -10.50 -32.34
C VAL A 10 -19.17 -10.31 -32.96
N PHE A 11 -18.78 -9.06 -33.17
CA PHE A 11 -17.41 -8.72 -33.54
C PHE A 11 -16.56 -8.54 -32.27
N ILE A 12 -15.47 -9.31 -32.18
CA ILE A 12 -14.53 -9.27 -31.06
C ILE A 12 -13.19 -8.73 -31.56
N GLU A 13 -12.62 -7.79 -30.83
CA GLU A 13 -11.26 -7.30 -31.07
C GLU A 13 -10.42 -7.41 -29.79
N LYS A 14 -9.09 -7.40 -29.93
CA LYS A 14 -8.19 -7.29 -28.76
C LYS A 14 -7.83 -5.84 -28.55
N ALA A 15 -8.44 -5.19 -27.55
CA ALA A 15 -8.08 -3.84 -27.17
C ALA A 15 -6.60 -3.81 -26.71
N GLY A 16 -5.76 -3.03 -27.40
CA GLY A 16 -4.33 -2.98 -27.13
C GLY A 16 -3.61 -4.33 -27.25
N GLY A 17 -4.18 -5.30 -27.99
CA GLY A 17 -3.58 -6.62 -28.23
C GLY A 17 -3.72 -7.65 -27.10
N ILE A 18 -4.32 -7.31 -25.94
CA ILE A 18 -4.34 -8.19 -24.75
C ILE A 18 -5.75 -8.67 -24.40
N ILE A 19 -6.66 -7.78 -24.00
CA ILE A 19 -7.98 -8.14 -23.49
C ILE A 19 -9.00 -8.12 -24.65
N PRO A 20 -9.64 -9.26 -24.99
CA PRO A 20 -10.71 -9.27 -25.97
C PRO A 20 -11.91 -8.45 -25.50
N GLN A 21 -12.49 -7.65 -26.38
CA GLN A 21 -13.73 -6.90 -26.12
C GLN A 21 -14.73 -7.10 -27.24
N VAL A 22 -16.01 -7.12 -26.87
CA VAL A 22 -17.12 -7.12 -27.83
C VAL A 22 -17.32 -5.68 -28.33
N VAL A 23 -17.09 -5.46 -29.62
CA VAL A 23 -17.21 -4.13 -30.24
C VAL A 23 -18.66 -3.83 -30.58
N LYS A 24 -19.34 -4.76 -31.25
CA LYS A 24 -20.73 -4.65 -31.69
C LYS A 24 -21.35 -6.04 -31.92
N SER A 25 -22.67 -6.12 -31.83
CA SER A 25 -23.45 -7.24 -32.38
C SER A 25 -23.50 -7.15 -33.90
N ILE A 26 -23.84 -8.27 -34.55
CA ILE A 26 -24.10 -8.38 -35.99
C ILE A 26 -25.58 -8.75 -36.15
N PRO A 27 -26.51 -7.77 -36.11
CA PRO A 27 -27.94 -8.03 -36.07
C PRO A 27 -28.47 -8.77 -37.31
N GLU A 28 -27.77 -8.68 -38.44
CA GLU A 28 -28.13 -9.31 -39.72
C GLU A 28 -28.07 -10.84 -39.65
N LEU A 29 -27.35 -11.40 -38.67
CA LEU A 29 -27.22 -12.83 -38.44
C LEU A 29 -28.18 -13.37 -37.38
N ARG A 30 -29.12 -12.55 -36.91
CA ARG A 30 -30.09 -12.96 -35.89
C ARG A 30 -31.12 -13.92 -36.47
N THR A 31 -31.44 -14.96 -35.72
CA THR A 31 -32.50 -15.93 -36.03
C THR A 31 -33.85 -15.52 -35.46
N GLY A 32 -33.86 -14.60 -34.49
CA GLY A 32 -35.06 -14.18 -33.75
C GLY A 32 -35.23 -14.88 -32.41
N ASP A 33 -34.39 -15.88 -32.09
CA ASP A 33 -34.41 -16.62 -30.82
C ASP A 33 -33.55 -15.96 -29.72
N GLU A 34 -32.91 -14.83 -30.04
CA GLU A 34 -31.97 -14.17 -29.13
C GLU A 34 -32.67 -13.58 -27.90
N LYS A 35 -32.03 -13.71 -26.74
CA LYS A 35 -32.60 -13.26 -25.46
C LYS A 35 -31.91 -12.01 -24.95
N GLU A 36 -32.71 -11.05 -24.50
CA GLU A 36 -32.20 -9.84 -23.86
C GLU A 36 -31.39 -10.18 -22.60
N ILE A 37 -30.23 -9.54 -22.44
CA ILE A 37 -29.40 -9.66 -21.23
C ILE A 37 -30.01 -8.76 -20.16
N LYS A 38 -30.67 -9.37 -19.17
CA LYS A 38 -31.20 -8.65 -18.01
C LYS A 38 -30.15 -8.61 -16.89
N PRO A 39 -29.91 -7.46 -16.26
CA PRO A 39 -29.05 -7.38 -15.09
C PRO A 39 -29.61 -8.25 -13.96
N PRO A 40 -28.77 -8.90 -13.15
CA PRO A 40 -29.24 -9.75 -12.07
C PRO A 40 -29.78 -8.89 -10.91
N ASP A 41 -30.98 -9.20 -10.41
CA ASP A 41 -31.56 -8.55 -9.23
C ASP A 41 -30.93 -9.04 -7.91
N LYS A 42 -30.37 -10.26 -7.95
CA LYS A 42 -29.70 -10.92 -6.83
C LYS A 42 -28.27 -11.28 -7.19
N CYS A 43 -27.37 -11.14 -6.22
CA CYS A 43 -25.98 -11.49 -6.37
C CYS A 43 -25.85 -13.00 -6.63
N PRO A 44 -25.15 -13.43 -7.68
CA PRO A 44 -25.01 -14.86 -8.00
C PRO A 44 -24.17 -15.63 -6.97
N VAL A 45 -23.45 -14.94 -6.08
CA VAL A 45 -22.60 -15.56 -5.05
C VAL A 45 -23.31 -15.67 -3.71
N CYS A 46 -23.95 -14.59 -3.24
CA CYS A 46 -24.54 -14.55 -1.89
C CYS A 46 -26.06 -14.40 -1.86
N GLY A 47 -26.72 -14.30 -3.02
CA GLY A 47 -28.16 -14.05 -3.12
C GLY A 47 -28.62 -12.64 -2.69
N GLY A 48 -27.72 -11.80 -2.17
CA GLY A 48 -28.04 -10.45 -1.69
C GLY A 48 -28.44 -9.47 -2.80
N LYS A 49 -29.10 -8.36 -2.42
CA LYS A 49 -29.58 -7.34 -3.36
C LYS A 49 -28.45 -6.77 -4.22
N VAL A 50 -28.69 -6.65 -5.53
CA VAL A 50 -27.83 -5.94 -6.47
C VAL A 50 -28.37 -4.53 -6.68
N GLY A 51 -27.47 -3.56 -6.80
CA GLY A 51 -27.84 -2.18 -7.09
C GLY A 51 -26.61 -1.28 -7.25
N LYS A 52 -26.87 0.01 -7.40
CA LYS A 52 -25.83 1.03 -7.45
C LYS A 52 -25.56 1.54 -6.03
N LEU A 53 -24.30 1.87 -5.72
CA LEU A 53 -23.99 2.51 -4.43
C LEU A 53 -24.48 3.96 -4.41
N ARG A 54 -24.46 4.62 -5.57
CA ARG A 54 -24.98 5.97 -5.77
C ARG A 54 -25.80 6.03 -7.06
N PRO A 55 -26.87 6.85 -7.14
CA PRO A 55 -27.76 6.89 -8.31
C PRO A 55 -27.04 7.09 -9.65
N GLU A 56 -26.00 7.91 -9.65
CA GLU A 56 -25.17 8.28 -10.80
C GLU A 56 -24.18 7.19 -11.25
N GLU A 57 -23.89 6.18 -10.43
CA GLU A 57 -22.96 5.13 -10.81
C GLU A 57 -23.53 4.27 -11.94
N VAL A 58 -22.71 3.94 -12.94
CA VAL A 58 -23.10 3.00 -14.01
C VAL A 58 -23.01 1.56 -13.54
N ALA A 59 -22.05 1.27 -12.65
CA ALA A 59 -21.75 -0.08 -12.19
C ALA A 59 -22.82 -0.62 -11.24
N LEU A 60 -23.32 -1.82 -11.53
CA LEU A 60 -24.10 -2.61 -10.59
C LEU A 60 -23.17 -3.37 -9.65
N ARG A 61 -23.50 -3.39 -8.37
CA ARG A 61 -22.71 -4.02 -7.31
C ARG A 61 -23.60 -4.86 -6.41
N CYS A 62 -23.03 -5.91 -5.84
CA CYS A 62 -23.63 -6.59 -4.70
C CYS A 62 -23.67 -5.62 -3.51
N LEU A 63 -24.84 -5.35 -2.94
CA LEU A 63 -24.99 -4.43 -1.80
C LEU A 63 -24.76 -5.13 -0.45
N ASN A 64 -24.81 -6.47 -0.40
CA ASN A 64 -24.47 -7.22 0.81
C ASN A 64 -22.99 -6.99 1.19
N PRO A 65 -22.66 -6.40 2.35
CA PRO A 65 -21.29 -6.21 2.79
C PRO A 65 -20.61 -7.53 3.20
N HIS A 66 -21.38 -8.55 3.60
CA HIS A 66 -20.89 -9.86 4.05
C HIS A 66 -20.82 -10.89 2.91
N CYS A 67 -20.81 -10.44 1.65
CA CYS A 67 -20.71 -11.34 0.51
C CYS A 67 -19.35 -12.06 0.52
N PRO A 68 -19.30 -13.41 0.42
CA PRO A 68 -18.04 -14.16 0.40
C PRO A 68 -17.10 -13.71 -0.71
N ALA A 69 -17.61 -13.35 -1.90
CA ALA A 69 -16.78 -12.82 -2.98
C ALA A 69 -16.10 -11.48 -2.63
N LYS A 70 -16.75 -10.64 -1.81
CA LYS A 70 -16.12 -9.41 -1.32
C LYS A 70 -15.02 -9.71 -0.31
N LEU A 71 -15.23 -10.69 0.56
CA LEU A 71 -14.20 -11.13 1.51
C LEU A 71 -13.00 -11.74 0.78
N LYS A 72 -13.22 -12.66 -0.17
CA LYS A 72 -12.17 -13.22 -1.04
C LYS A 72 -11.37 -12.08 -1.69
N ARG A 73 -12.05 -11.10 -2.30
CA ARG A 73 -11.37 -9.97 -2.95
C ARG A 73 -10.63 -9.05 -1.98
N ALA A 74 -11.16 -8.83 -0.78
CA ALA A 74 -10.50 -8.04 0.24
C ALA A 74 -9.21 -8.73 0.71
N LEU A 75 -9.26 -10.04 0.94
CA LEU A 75 -8.09 -10.84 1.30
C LEU A 75 -7.03 -10.84 0.19
N GLU A 76 -7.43 -11.05 -1.07
CA GLU A 76 -6.52 -10.97 -2.23
C GLU A 76 -5.82 -9.61 -2.31
N THR A 77 -6.58 -8.53 -2.12
CA THR A 77 -6.02 -7.18 -2.13
C THR A 77 -5.07 -7.01 -0.96
N PHE A 78 -5.44 -7.47 0.24
CA PHE A 78 -4.64 -7.34 1.45
C PHE A 78 -3.30 -8.07 1.34
N VAL A 79 -3.28 -9.31 0.85
CA VAL A 79 -2.05 -10.10 0.71
C VAL A 79 -1.20 -9.71 -0.50
N SER A 80 -1.75 -8.94 -1.44
CA SER A 80 -1.06 -8.56 -2.68
C SER A 80 0.26 -7.84 -2.44
N ARG A 81 1.13 -7.87 -3.46
CA ARG A 81 2.45 -7.22 -3.45
C ARG A 81 2.40 -5.72 -3.18
N ASP A 82 1.36 -5.05 -3.66
CA ASP A 82 1.17 -3.60 -3.48
C ASP A 82 0.62 -3.23 -2.09
N ALA A 83 0.06 -4.20 -1.38
CA ALA A 83 -0.41 -4.09 0.00
C ALA A 83 0.56 -4.81 0.95
N MET A 84 0.06 -5.69 1.81
CA MET A 84 0.84 -6.29 2.90
C MET A 84 1.87 -7.31 2.42
N ASP A 85 1.81 -7.74 1.16
CA ASP A 85 2.86 -8.53 0.51
C ASP A 85 3.17 -9.78 1.31
N ILE A 86 2.11 -10.59 1.45
CA ILE A 86 2.10 -11.87 2.16
C ILE A 86 2.11 -12.95 1.10
N GLU A 87 3.29 -13.49 0.80
CA GLU A 87 3.41 -14.51 -0.23
C GLU A 87 2.77 -15.84 0.19
N GLY A 88 2.36 -16.64 -0.79
CA GLY A 88 1.82 -17.99 -0.57
C GLY A 88 0.30 -18.06 -0.42
N PHE A 89 -0.38 -16.94 -0.14
CA PHE A 89 -1.84 -16.83 -0.18
C PHE A 89 -2.35 -16.60 -1.61
N GLY A 90 -2.25 -17.62 -2.46
CA GLY A 90 -2.83 -17.60 -3.80
C GLY A 90 -4.36 -17.68 -3.79
N GLU A 91 -4.99 -17.34 -4.92
CA GLU A 91 -6.45 -17.32 -5.11
C GLU A 91 -7.14 -18.59 -4.59
N LYS A 92 -6.64 -19.78 -4.97
CA LYS A 92 -7.19 -21.06 -4.52
C LYS A 92 -7.10 -21.28 -3.00
N LEU A 93 -6.05 -20.78 -2.36
CA LEU A 93 -5.89 -20.93 -0.90
C LEU A 93 -6.80 -19.96 -0.16
N ILE A 94 -6.94 -18.72 -0.65
CA ILE A 94 -7.91 -17.74 -0.14
C ILE A 94 -9.33 -18.26 -0.29
N GLU A 95 -9.64 -18.85 -1.45
CA GLU A 95 -10.93 -19.51 -1.68
C GLU A 95 -11.21 -20.59 -0.63
N ARG A 96 -10.27 -21.52 -0.41
CA ARG A 96 -10.39 -22.55 0.63
C ARG A 96 -10.53 -21.96 2.03
N LEU A 97 -9.79 -20.90 2.36
CA LEU A 97 -9.88 -20.21 3.66
C LEU A 97 -11.28 -19.64 3.91
N VAL A 98 -11.83 -18.94 2.92
CA VAL A 98 -13.16 -18.34 3.02
C VAL A 98 -14.24 -19.42 3.03
N ASP A 99 -14.13 -20.43 2.17
CA ASP A 99 -15.14 -21.48 2.04
C ASP A 99 -15.13 -22.44 3.24
N ALA A 100 -13.97 -22.75 3.82
CA ALA A 100 -13.89 -23.49 5.09
C ALA A 100 -14.58 -22.73 6.23
N GLY A 101 -14.56 -21.40 6.19
CA GLY A 101 -15.30 -20.55 7.13
C GLY A 101 -16.82 -20.58 6.95
N LEU A 102 -17.34 -21.08 5.82
CA LEU A 102 -18.77 -21.26 5.58
C LEU A 102 -19.31 -22.60 6.10
N LEU A 103 -18.44 -23.54 6.49
CA LEU A 103 -18.81 -24.89 6.94
C LEU A 103 -18.72 -25.09 8.46
N VAL A 104 -18.12 -24.14 9.19
CA VAL A 104 -17.95 -24.20 10.64
C VAL A 104 -18.55 -22.92 11.24
N ASP A 105 -19.47 -23.02 12.19
CA ASP A 105 -20.15 -21.89 12.84
C ASP A 105 -19.20 -20.82 13.42
N ALA A 106 -17.92 -21.15 13.59
CA ALA A 106 -16.87 -20.25 14.07
C ALA A 106 -16.18 -19.41 12.97
N GLY A 107 -16.21 -19.80 11.69
CA GLY A 107 -15.59 -19.10 10.56
C GLY A 107 -14.09 -18.79 10.71
N LEU A 108 -13.20 -19.54 10.04
CA LEU A 108 -11.73 -19.37 10.15
C LEU A 108 -11.24 -17.95 9.79
N VAL A 109 -11.86 -17.33 8.79
CA VAL A 109 -11.55 -15.95 8.35
C VAL A 109 -12.85 -15.22 8.03
N LYS A 110 -13.13 -14.13 8.74
CA LYS A 110 -14.30 -13.26 8.55
C LYS A 110 -13.92 -11.87 8.03
N ASP A 111 -12.69 -11.46 8.30
CA ASP A 111 -12.09 -10.24 7.82
C ASP A 111 -10.58 -10.39 7.59
N ILE A 112 -9.95 -9.38 6.99
CA ILE A 112 -8.52 -9.36 6.71
C ILE A 112 -7.63 -9.51 7.95
N ALA A 113 -8.14 -9.16 9.14
CA ALA A 113 -7.37 -9.21 10.36
C ALA A 113 -7.25 -10.62 10.93
N ASP A 114 -8.20 -11.53 10.62
CA ASP A 114 -8.13 -12.94 11.01
C ASP A 114 -6.88 -13.66 10.50
N LEU A 115 -6.28 -13.19 9.39
CA LEU A 115 -5.04 -13.76 8.86
C LEU A 115 -3.91 -13.79 9.92
N PHE A 116 -3.85 -12.80 10.81
CA PHE A 116 -2.82 -12.71 11.84
C PHE A 116 -3.08 -13.61 13.07
N TYR A 117 -4.21 -14.31 13.10
CA TYR A 117 -4.61 -15.22 14.16
C TYR A 117 -4.67 -16.67 13.71
N LEU A 118 -4.37 -16.95 12.43
CA LEU A 118 -4.31 -18.30 11.90
C LEU A 118 -3.24 -19.13 12.62
N THR A 119 -3.62 -20.34 13.00
CA THR A 119 -2.73 -21.31 13.62
C THR A 119 -2.26 -22.36 12.60
N PRO A 120 -1.19 -23.13 12.91
CA PRO A 120 -0.82 -24.28 12.10
C PRO A 120 -1.97 -25.28 11.89
N PHE A 121 -2.83 -25.43 12.89
CA PHE A 121 -3.97 -26.34 12.85
C PHE A 121 -5.05 -25.86 11.88
N ASP A 122 -5.31 -24.55 11.84
CA ASP A 122 -6.28 -23.96 10.89
C ASP A 122 -5.82 -24.17 9.45
N LEU A 123 -4.54 -23.93 9.18
CA LEU A 123 -3.96 -24.07 7.84
C LEU A 123 -3.92 -25.53 7.38
N ALA A 124 -3.65 -26.47 8.30
CA ALA A 124 -3.62 -27.90 7.99
C ALA A 124 -4.99 -28.46 7.55
N GLN A 125 -6.09 -27.85 7.99
CA GLN A 125 -7.45 -28.27 7.65
C GLN A 125 -7.92 -27.85 6.25
N LEU A 126 -7.18 -26.97 5.56
CA LEU A 126 -7.56 -26.45 4.24
C LEU A 126 -7.31 -27.44 3.09
N GLY A 127 -7.06 -28.71 3.41
CA GLY A 127 -7.06 -29.83 2.49
C GLY A 127 -5.69 -30.21 1.94
N SER A 128 -5.72 -31.09 0.92
CA SER A 128 -4.52 -31.69 0.35
C SER A 128 -3.59 -30.65 -0.30
N GLY A 129 -2.28 -30.91 -0.18
CA GLY A 129 -1.20 -30.06 -0.70
C GLY A 129 -0.58 -29.10 0.32
N ILE A 130 -1.12 -29.02 1.55
CA ILE A 130 -0.60 -28.14 2.60
C ILE A 130 0.27 -28.95 3.57
N GLY A 131 1.58 -28.96 3.30
CA GLY A 131 2.58 -29.60 4.16
C GLY A 131 3.11 -28.65 5.23
N GLN A 132 3.75 -29.21 6.27
CA GLN A 132 4.34 -28.45 7.38
C GLN A 132 5.26 -27.31 6.92
N ARG A 133 6.06 -27.52 5.86
CA ARG A 133 6.93 -26.47 5.30
C ARG A 133 6.14 -25.29 4.73
N MET A 134 5.03 -25.55 4.05
CA MET A 134 4.17 -24.50 3.50
C MET A 134 3.51 -23.71 4.64
N ILE A 135 3.00 -24.40 5.66
CA ILE A 135 2.41 -23.78 6.86
C ILE A 135 3.42 -22.85 7.53
N ALA A 136 4.64 -23.34 7.78
CA ALA A 136 5.71 -22.53 8.38
C ALA A 136 6.04 -21.30 7.53
N LYS A 137 6.08 -21.44 6.20
CA LYS A 137 6.28 -20.30 5.28
C LYS A 137 5.14 -19.28 5.42
N LEU A 138 3.88 -19.71 5.34
CA LEU A 138 2.73 -18.81 5.41
C LEU A 138 2.68 -18.02 6.72
N LEU A 139 2.93 -18.69 7.85
CA LEU A 139 2.97 -18.04 9.17
C LEU A 139 4.15 -17.05 9.28
N SER A 140 5.31 -17.39 8.70
CA SER A 140 6.44 -16.45 8.63
C SER A 140 6.11 -15.22 7.79
N GLU A 141 5.43 -15.36 6.65
CA GLU A 141 5.02 -14.24 5.81
C GLU A 141 4.00 -13.34 6.53
N ILE A 142 3.06 -13.92 7.26
CA ILE A 142 2.10 -13.18 8.10
C ILE A 142 2.83 -12.37 9.19
N GLU A 143 3.83 -12.97 9.85
CA GLU A 143 4.59 -12.28 10.89
C GLU A 143 5.43 -11.13 10.32
N GLU A 144 6.13 -11.35 9.20
CA GLU A 144 6.89 -10.30 8.53
C GLU A 144 5.99 -9.17 8.01
N ALA A 145 4.75 -9.48 7.61
CA ALA A 145 3.81 -8.49 7.15
C ALA A 145 3.42 -7.46 8.24
N LYS A 146 3.51 -7.81 9.52
CA LYS A 146 3.27 -6.85 10.62
C LYS A 146 4.23 -5.65 10.57
N LYS A 147 5.42 -5.81 10.00
CA LYS A 147 6.47 -4.78 9.91
C LYS A 147 6.33 -3.87 8.69
N ARG A 148 5.35 -4.12 7.81
CA ARG A 148 5.20 -3.38 6.55
C ARG A 148 4.92 -1.90 6.82
N PRO A 149 5.35 -0.99 5.94
CA PRO A 149 5.12 0.44 6.09
C PRO A 149 3.62 0.78 6.04
N LEU A 150 3.21 1.85 6.71
CA LEU A 150 1.81 2.27 6.82
C LEU A 150 1.07 2.37 5.47
N HIS A 151 1.72 2.84 4.40
CA HIS A 151 1.07 2.93 3.09
C HIS A 151 0.65 1.57 2.52
N LYS A 152 1.36 0.48 2.84
CA LYS A 152 0.98 -0.88 2.43
C LYS A 152 -0.27 -1.34 3.18
N LEU A 153 -0.36 -1.01 4.47
CA LEU A 153 -1.55 -1.23 5.27
C LEU A 153 -2.75 -0.45 4.73
N ILE A 154 -2.60 0.86 4.46
CA ILE A 154 -3.68 1.71 3.93
C ILE A 154 -4.22 1.15 2.59
N THR A 155 -3.34 0.68 1.71
CA THR A 155 -3.74 -0.02 0.47
C THR A 155 -4.53 -1.29 0.79
N GLY A 156 -4.05 -2.11 1.72
CA GLY A 156 -4.68 -3.37 2.11
C GLY A 156 -6.05 -3.22 2.78
N LEU A 157 -6.31 -2.10 3.45
CA LEU A 157 -7.61 -1.80 4.07
C LEU A 157 -8.76 -1.70 3.06
N GLY A 158 -8.45 -1.52 1.77
CA GLY A 158 -9.45 -1.49 0.70
C GLY A 158 -10.39 -0.30 0.78
N ILE A 159 -9.91 0.86 1.27
CA ILE A 159 -10.71 2.08 1.37
C ILE A 159 -11.16 2.49 -0.04
N PRO A 160 -12.46 2.74 -0.28
CA PRO A 160 -12.93 3.07 -1.62
C PRO A 160 -12.22 4.31 -2.18
N MET A 161 -11.83 4.25 -3.46
CA MET A 161 -11.05 5.29 -4.16
C MET A 161 -9.62 5.53 -3.66
N VAL A 162 -9.12 4.73 -2.70
CA VAL A 162 -7.74 4.84 -2.20
C VAL A 162 -6.91 3.68 -2.76
N GLY A 163 -6.19 3.94 -3.83
CA GLY A 163 -5.18 3.02 -4.37
C GLY A 163 -3.77 3.28 -3.80
N THR A 164 -2.79 2.50 -4.26
CA THR A 164 -1.39 2.53 -3.78
C THR A 164 -0.77 3.94 -3.80
N LYS A 165 -1.07 4.75 -4.82
CA LYS A 165 -0.56 6.13 -4.91
C LYS A 165 -1.14 7.02 -3.81
N THR A 166 -2.46 6.99 -3.63
CA THR A 166 -3.15 7.76 -2.59
C THR A 166 -2.74 7.30 -1.19
N ALA A 167 -2.58 5.99 -0.98
CA ALA A 167 -2.11 5.42 0.27
C ALA A 167 -0.71 5.93 0.68
N LYS A 168 0.21 6.09 -0.29
CA LYS A 168 1.52 6.70 -0.05
C LYS A 168 1.41 8.17 0.35
N ILE A 169 0.62 8.94 -0.39
CA ILE A 169 0.36 10.36 -0.07
C ILE A 169 -0.18 10.50 1.35
N LEU A 170 -1.14 9.66 1.73
CA LEU A 170 -1.70 9.65 3.09
C LEU A 170 -0.63 9.31 4.14
N ALA A 171 0.17 8.25 3.94
CA ALA A 171 1.22 7.89 4.87
C ALA A 171 2.33 8.96 5.00
N GLU A 172 2.54 9.80 3.99
CA GLU A 172 3.49 10.93 4.07
C GLU A 172 2.93 12.12 4.86
N ASN A 173 1.60 12.27 4.91
CA ASN A 173 0.92 13.40 5.55
C ASN A 173 0.40 13.10 6.96
N PHE A 174 0.35 11.83 7.36
CA PHE A 174 -0.12 11.37 8.67
C PHE A 174 0.93 10.46 9.33
N ASP A 175 1.18 10.68 10.62
CA ASP A 175 2.20 9.97 11.40
C ASP A 175 1.72 8.56 11.81
N SER A 176 0.42 8.32 11.79
CA SER A 176 -0.18 7.01 12.08
C SER A 176 -1.55 6.83 11.43
N LEU A 177 -2.01 5.58 11.40
CA LEU A 177 -3.38 5.25 10.99
C LEU A 177 -4.42 5.90 11.92
N GLU A 178 -4.10 6.05 13.21
CA GLU A 178 -4.97 6.70 14.20
C GLU A 178 -5.11 8.20 13.95
N GLU A 179 -4.04 8.86 13.51
CA GLU A 179 -4.13 10.26 13.11
C GLU A 179 -4.97 10.42 11.83
N LEU A 180 -4.78 9.53 10.87
CA LEU A 180 -5.56 9.49 9.63
C LEU A 180 -7.05 9.22 9.92
N SER A 181 -7.37 8.30 10.83
CA SER A 181 -8.75 7.93 11.14
C SER A 181 -9.56 9.05 11.80
N ASN A 182 -8.87 10.01 12.44
CA ASN A 182 -9.46 11.20 13.05
C ASN A 182 -9.44 12.44 12.13
N ALA A 183 -8.95 12.32 10.90
CA ALA A 183 -8.86 13.44 9.97
C ALA A 183 -10.26 13.93 9.52
N THR A 184 -10.42 15.25 9.40
CA THR A 184 -11.62 15.85 8.81
C THR A 184 -11.51 15.91 7.28
N ILE A 185 -12.66 16.07 6.61
CA ILE A 185 -12.72 16.24 5.15
C ILE A 185 -11.88 17.45 4.72
N GLU A 186 -11.95 18.56 5.45
CA GLU A 186 -11.21 19.79 5.18
C GLU A 186 -9.70 19.60 5.31
N ARG A 187 -9.25 18.80 6.29
CA ARG A 187 -7.83 18.45 6.46
C ARG A 187 -7.34 17.61 5.29
N LEU A 188 -8.12 16.62 4.87
CA LEU A 188 -7.77 15.72 3.77
C LEU A 188 -7.69 16.47 2.43
N LYS A 189 -8.62 17.39 2.16
CA LYS A 189 -8.65 18.20 0.94
C LYS A 189 -7.48 19.17 0.79
N LYS A 190 -6.78 19.51 1.87
CA LYS A 190 -5.57 20.34 1.81
C LYS A 190 -4.36 19.57 1.25
N ILE A 191 -4.46 18.24 1.15
CA ILE A 191 -3.39 17.39 0.64
C ILE A 191 -3.51 17.32 -0.89
N GLU A 192 -2.42 17.66 -1.57
CA GLU A 192 -2.36 17.58 -3.03
C GLU A 192 -2.66 16.16 -3.53
N GLY A 193 -3.58 16.05 -4.49
CA GLY A 193 -4.03 14.76 -5.04
C GLY A 193 -5.22 14.13 -4.31
N ILE A 194 -5.77 14.76 -3.27
CA ILE A 194 -6.98 14.30 -2.59
C ILE A 194 -8.15 15.27 -2.84
N GLY A 195 -9.11 14.81 -3.64
CA GLY A 195 -10.36 15.54 -3.92
C GLY A 195 -11.46 15.29 -2.88
N GLU A 196 -12.58 16.01 -3.02
CA GLU A 196 -13.75 15.93 -2.14
C GLU A 196 -14.28 14.50 -1.98
N GLU A 197 -14.47 13.77 -3.08
CA GLU A 197 -15.03 12.42 -3.05
C GLU A 197 -14.12 11.43 -2.31
N VAL A 198 -12.81 11.52 -2.55
CA VAL A 198 -11.81 10.67 -1.88
C VAL A 198 -11.78 10.99 -0.39
N ALA A 199 -11.79 12.28 -0.01
CA ALA A 199 -11.81 12.70 1.38
C ALA A 199 -13.07 12.19 2.12
N ARG A 200 -14.25 12.29 1.50
CA ARG A 200 -15.51 11.74 2.06
C ARG A 200 -15.42 10.24 2.26
N SER A 201 -14.97 9.51 1.24
CA SER A 201 -14.82 8.05 1.29
C SER A 201 -13.92 7.60 2.44
N ILE A 202 -12.79 8.29 2.65
CA ILE A 202 -11.87 8.02 3.76
C ILE A 202 -12.57 8.21 5.11
N VAL A 203 -13.23 9.36 5.31
CA VAL A 203 -13.93 9.67 6.57
C VAL A 203 -15.06 8.69 6.84
N GLU A 204 -15.86 8.35 5.81
CA GLU A 204 -16.94 7.36 5.92
C GLU A 204 -16.41 5.97 6.29
N TYR A 205 -15.30 5.55 5.68
CA TYR A 205 -14.65 4.28 6.00
C TYR A 205 -14.26 4.19 7.47
N PHE A 206 -13.59 5.21 8.01
CA PHE A 206 -13.14 5.20 9.42
C PHE A 206 -14.28 5.42 10.42
N ARG A 207 -15.40 6.02 10.01
CA ARG A 207 -16.62 6.11 10.84
C ARG A 207 -17.37 4.79 10.94
N ASN A 208 -17.23 3.89 9.97
CA ASN A 208 -17.90 2.60 9.95
C ASN A 208 -17.47 1.72 11.16
N PRO A 209 -18.43 1.23 11.98
CA PRO A 209 -18.10 0.40 13.15
C PRO A 209 -17.30 -0.87 12.81
N LYS A 210 -17.57 -1.51 11.67
CA LYS A 210 -16.87 -2.73 11.28
C LYS A 210 -15.42 -2.44 10.88
N SER A 211 -15.17 -1.32 10.20
CA SER A 211 -13.80 -0.88 9.91
C SER A 211 -13.01 -0.64 11.19
N LYS A 212 -13.63 -0.01 12.20
CA LYS A 212 -13.00 0.22 13.52
C LYS A 212 -12.63 -1.10 14.20
N GLU A 213 -13.53 -2.09 14.19
CA GLU A 213 -13.28 -3.42 14.74
C GLU A 213 -12.08 -4.10 14.07
N ILE A 214 -12.02 -4.08 12.74
CA ILE A 214 -10.91 -4.64 11.95
C ILE A 214 -9.59 -3.95 12.30
N ILE A 215 -9.58 -2.61 12.37
CA ILE A 215 -8.38 -1.83 12.70
C ILE A 215 -7.87 -2.15 14.11
N GLU A 216 -8.77 -2.24 15.10
CA GLU A 216 -8.40 -2.61 16.47
C GLU A 216 -7.85 -4.04 16.55
N LYS A 217 -8.40 -4.97 15.78
CA LYS A 217 -7.91 -6.35 15.69
C LYS A 217 -6.51 -6.40 15.05
N LEU A 218 -6.28 -5.67 13.97
CA LEU A 218 -4.95 -5.53 13.37
C LEU A 218 -3.94 -4.90 14.36
N LYS A 219 -4.36 -3.89 15.13
CA LYS A 219 -3.54 -3.23 16.15
C LYS A 219 -3.14 -4.22 17.25
N LYS A 220 -4.10 -5.02 17.74
CA LYS A 220 -3.85 -6.09 18.73
C LYS A 220 -2.94 -7.19 18.20
N ALA A 221 -3.01 -7.48 16.91
CA ALA A 221 -2.11 -8.43 16.24
C ALA A 221 -0.66 -7.91 16.10
N GLY A 222 -0.40 -6.64 16.42
CA GLY A 222 0.93 -6.03 16.34
C GLY A 222 1.28 -5.48 14.95
N VAL A 223 0.31 -5.29 14.07
CA VAL A 223 0.54 -4.68 12.75
C VAL A 223 1.00 -3.22 12.92
N ASN A 224 2.01 -2.83 12.16
CA ASN A 224 2.56 -1.48 12.20
C ASN A 224 1.52 -0.44 11.74
N MET A 225 1.03 0.35 12.70
CA MET A 225 0.09 1.45 12.49
C MET A 225 0.76 2.81 12.30
N LYS A 226 2.09 2.87 12.36
CA LYS A 226 2.84 4.12 12.29
C LYS A 226 3.43 4.31 10.91
N SER A 227 3.39 5.53 10.42
CA SER A 227 4.24 5.90 9.30
C SER A 227 5.70 5.82 9.75
N ARG A 228 6.61 5.54 8.81
CA ARG A 228 8.03 5.79 9.12
C ARG A 228 8.17 7.27 9.48
N GLU A 229 9.06 7.57 10.42
CA GLU A 229 9.30 8.96 10.84
C GLU A 229 9.40 9.84 9.59
N LYS A 230 8.55 10.88 9.55
CA LYS A 230 8.51 11.86 8.44
C LYS A 230 9.94 12.18 8.08
N ARG A 231 10.30 11.97 6.81
CA ARG A 231 11.50 12.59 6.26
C ARG A 231 11.34 14.09 6.48
N LEU A 232 12.08 14.63 7.43
CA LEU A 232 12.03 16.04 7.78
C LEU A 232 12.42 16.81 6.53
N ASP A 233 11.74 17.91 6.21
CA ASP A 233 12.03 18.64 4.97
C ASP A 233 13.32 19.50 5.06
N VAL A 234 14.26 19.14 5.94
CA VAL A 234 15.49 19.91 6.26
C VAL A 234 16.45 19.92 5.06
N LEU A 235 16.65 18.77 4.43
CA LEU A 235 17.53 18.55 3.28
C LEU A 235 16.74 18.24 1.98
N LYS A 236 15.44 18.55 1.94
CA LYS A 236 14.59 18.32 0.78
C LYS A 236 15.19 18.89 -0.51
N GLY A 237 15.22 18.08 -1.55
CA GLY A 237 15.75 18.44 -2.87
C GLY A 237 17.26 18.23 -3.02
N LEU A 238 18.01 18.17 -1.93
CA LEU A 238 19.46 17.99 -1.94
C LEU A 238 19.84 16.51 -2.08
N SER A 239 20.97 16.28 -2.73
CA SER A 239 21.56 14.97 -2.95
C SER A 239 23.00 14.90 -2.47
N PHE A 240 23.32 13.80 -1.79
CA PHE A 240 24.57 13.58 -1.08
C PHE A 240 25.24 12.29 -1.52
N VAL A 241 26.57 12.32 -1.53
CA VAL A 241 27.41 11.12 -1.61
C VAL A 241 28.36 11.18 -0.42
N VAL A 242 28.70 10.03 0.15
CA VAL A 242 29.60 9.92 1.30
C VAL A 242 30.86 9.15 0.86
N THR A 243 32.04 9.68 1.20
CA THR A 243 33.33 9.03 0.96
C THR A 243 34.28 9.25 2.13
N GLY A 244 35.22 8.31 2.33
CA GLY A 244 36.14 8.34 3.48
C GLY A 244 35.50 7.83 4.77
N SER A 245 36.27 7.81 5.86
CA SER A 245 35.82 7.44 7.20
C SER A 245 35.44 8.71 7.97
N LEU A 246 34.27 8.69 8.60
CA LEU A 246 33.73 9.83 9.36
C LEU A 246 34.06 9.65 10.85
N LYS A 247 34.18 10.75 11.59
CA LYS A 247 34.55 10.79 13.01
C LYS A 247 33.35 10.60 13.94
N ASN A 248 32.19 11.17 13.60
CA ASN A 248 31.02 11.21 14.51
C ASN A 248 29.92 10.22 14.14
N PHE A 249 29.91 9.71 12.91
CA PHE A 249 28.92 8.76 12.39
C PHE A 249 29.60 7.59 11.66
N SER A 250 28.99 6.40 11.70
CA SER A 250 29.28 5.41 10.66
C SER A 250 28.73 5.88 9.31
N ARG A 251 29.22 5.29 8.21
CA ARG A 251 28.69 5.62 6.88
C ARG A 251 27.20 5.34 6.78
N GLU A 252 26.75 4.23 7.36
CA GLU A 252 25.37 3.80 7.40
C GLU A 252 24.52 4.79 8.20
N GLN A 253 25.01 5.21 9.37
CA GLN A 253 24.33 6.18 10.22
C GLN A 253 24.19 7.54 9.54
N VAL A 254 25.23 8.04 8.86
CA VAL A 254 25.13 9.33 8.18
C VAL A 254 24.16 9.26 6.99
N LYS A 255 24.11 8.12 6.28
CA LYS A 255 23.14 7.91 5.19
C LYS A 255 21.71 7.96 5.73
N GLU A 256 21.45 7.22 6.80
CA GLU A 256 20.17 7.22 7.48
C GLU A 256 19.79 8.61 7.99
N PHE A 257 20.73 9.33 8.58
CA PHE A 257 20.52 10.71 9.03
C PHE A 257 20.13 11.66 7.88
N ILE A 258 20.81 11.57 6.73
CA ILE A 258 20.48 12.36 5.54
C ILE A 258 19.07 12.01 5.03
N GLU A 259 18.73 10.72 5.00
CA GLU A 259 17.42 10.27 4.53
C GLU A 259 16.29 10.68 5.46
N ILE A 260 16.46 10.55 6.78
CA ILE A 260 15.50 11.05 7.79
C ILE A 260 15.35 12.57 7.68
N LEU A 261 16.40 13.28 7.28
CA LEU A 261 16.34 14.72 7.02
C LEU A 261 15.85 15.07 5.60
N GLY A 262 15.30 14.12 4.84
CA GLY A 262 14.68 14.37 3.54
C GLY A 262 15.65 14.59 2.37
N GLY A 263 16.94 14.32 2.58
CA GLY A 263 17.95 14.31 1.53
C GLY A 263 17.98 12.98 0.76
N ARG A 264 18.59 12.98 -0.43
CA ARG A 264 18.82 11.78 -1.23
C ARG A 264 20.27 11.35 -1.10
N VAL A 265 20.54 10.08 -0.81
CA VAL A 265 21.91 9.54 -0.82
C VAL A 265 22.13 8.72 -2.09
N SER A 266 23.28 8.88 -2.73
CA SER A 266 23.71 8.06 -3.86
C SER A 266 25.08 7.43 -3.60
N GLU A 267 25.32 6.26 -4.19
CA GLU A 267 26.60 5.56 -4.02
C GLU A 267 27.71 6.08 -4.94
N SER A 268 27.33 6.77 -6.02
CA SER A 268 28.25 7.31 -7.01
C SER A 268 28.06 8.80 -7.19
N VAL A 269 29.16 9.51 -7.46
CA VAL A 269 29.14 10.94 -7.77
C VAL A 269 28.71 11.13 -9.22
N SER A 270 27.71 12.01 -9.42
CA SER A 270 27.20 12.41 -10.72
C SER A 270 27.14 13.95 -10.81
N ARG A 271 26.84 14.50 -12.01
CA ARG A 271 26.58 15.94 -12.18
C ARG A 271 25.32 16.42 -11.45
N LYS A 272 24.42 15.50 -11.05
CA LYS A 272 23.21 15.81 -10.28
C LYS A 272 23.45 15.81 -8.77
N THR A 273 24.65 15.43 -8.33
CA THR A 273 25.02 15.40 -6.91
C THR A 273 25.28 16.82 -6.41
N ASP A 274 24.58 17.25 -5.37
CA ASP A 274 24.76 18.59 -4.79
C ASP A 274 26.00 18.65 -3.90
N TYR A 275 26.20 17.63 -3.05
CA TYR A 275 27.27 17.59 -2.06
C TYR A 275 27.97 16.22 -1.99
N LEU A 276 29.29 16.24 -1.84
CA LEU A 276 30.10 15.09 -1.42
C LEU A 276 30.59 15.34 0.02
N ILE A 277 30.16 14.51 0.96
CA ILE A 277 30.68 14.50 2.33
C ILE A 277 31.99 13.72 2.34
N VAL A 278 33.06 14.38 2.76
CA VAL A 278 34.43 13.87 2.72
C VAL A 278 34.95 13.64 4.13
N GLY A 279 35.20 12.37 4.46
CA GLY A 279 35.92 11.95 5.65
C GLY A 279 37.39 11.64 5.39
N GLU A 280 38.06 11.05 6.38
CA GLU A 280 39.46 10.64 6.30
C GLU A 280 39.68 9.57 5.21
N ASN A 281 40.82 9.62 4.53
CA ASN A 281 41.17 8.76 3.38
C ASN A 281 40.12 8.80 2.23
N PRO A 282 39.94 9.96 1.58
CA PRO A 282 39.02 10.08 0.46
C PRO A 282 39.46 9.22 -0.73
N GLY A 283 38.68 8.19 -1.07
CA GLY A 283 38.93 7.33 -2.23
C GLY A 283 38.58 7.97 -3.58
N SER A 284 38.49 7.14 -4.61
CA SER A 284 38.23 7.49 -6.02
C SER A 284 37.00 8.39 -6.29
N LYS A 285 36.05 8.47 -5.34
CA LYS A 285 34.87 9.35 -5.41
C LYS A 285 35.23 10.83 -5.29
N TYR A 286 36.28 11.18 -4.55
CA TYR A 286 36.73 12.57 -4.39
C TYR A 286 37.29 13.14 -5.69
N GLU A 287 38.09 12.35 -6.42
CA GLU A 287 38.58 12.74 -7.74
C GLU A 287 37.42 12.93 -8.73
N LYS A 288 36.42 12.05 -8.69
CA LYS A 288 35.22 12.14 -9.53
C LYS A 288 34.39 13.39 -9.21
N ALA A 289 34.29 13.78 -7.94
CA ALA A 289 33.64 15.03 -7.54
C ALA A 289 34.36 16.27 -8.04
N LYS A 290 35.71 16.29 -8.00
CA LYS A 290 36.50 17.37 -8.60
C LYS A 290 36.21 17.51 -10.10
N ARG A 291 36.18 16.38 -10.84
CA ARG A 291 35.88 16.38 -12.29
C ARG A 291 34.47 16.90 -12.61
N PHE A 292 33.49 16.58 -11.77
CA PHE A 292 32.11 17.03 -11.94
C PHE A 292 31.79 18.37 -11.25
N LYS A 293 32.78 19.03 -10.64
CA LYS A 293 32.63 20.29 -9.91
C LYS A 293 31.53 20.24 -8.82
N VAL A 294 31.37 19.07 -8.20
CA VAL A 294 30.44 18.86 -7.08
C VAL A 294 31.04 19.48 -5.82
N LYS A 295 30.22 20.16 -5.00
CA LYS A 295 30.69 20.78 -3.75
C LYS A 295 31.12 19.71 -2.76
N THR A 296 32.35 19.79 -2.28
CA THR A 296 32.88 18.90 -1.25
C THR A 296 32.78 19.59 0.11
N ILE A 297 32.21 18.90 1.10
CA ILE A 297 32.08 19.38 2.47
C ILE A 297 32.63 18.36 3.47
N SER A 298 33.14 18.81 4.61
CA SER A 298 33.54 17.93 5.72
C SER A 298 32.32 17.40 6.48
N GLU A 299 32.54 16.44 7.39
CA GLU A 299 31.50 15.97 8.31
C GLU A 299 30.98 17.10 9.22
N GLU A 300 31.89 17.93 9.72
CA GLU A 300 31.59 19.06 10.58
C GLU A 300 30.75 20.12 9.83
N GLU A 301 31.16 20.48 8.60
CA GLU A 301 30.42 21.41 7.75
C GLU A 301 29.02 20.89 7.39
N PHE A 302 28.90 19.58 7.19
CA PHE A 302 27.60 18.94 6.97
C PHE A 302 26.69 19.09 8.20
N LEU A 303 27.21 18.88 9.41
CA LEU A 303 26.46 19.03 10.65
C LEU A 303 26.04 20.49 10.90
N GLU A 304 26.92 21.46 10.64
CA GLU A 304 26.58 22.88 10.74
C GLU A 304 25.49 23.29 9.76
N MET A 305 25.56 22.81 8.51
CA MET A 305 24.53 23.05 7.50
C MET A 305 23.18 22.48 7.93
N VAL A 306 23.18 21.24 8.46
CA VAL A 306 21.99 20.58 8.98
C VAL A 306 21.43 21.37 10.17
N GLU A 307 22.27 21.82 11.11
CA GLU A 307 21.86 22.61 12.27
C GLU A 307 21.19 23.91 11.88
N LYS A 308 21.79 24.65 10.94
CA LYS A 308 21.23 25.90 10.44
C LYS A 308 19.88 25.68 9.75
N LYS A 309 19.76 24.66 8.89
CA LYS A 309 18.52 24.35 8.17
C LYS A 309 17.42 23.81 9.10
N ALA A 310 17.77 23.03 10.11
CA ALA A 310 16.82 22.51 11.08
C ALA A 310 16.27 23.61 11.99
N LYS A 311 17.10 24.55 12.44
CA LYS A 311 16.65 25.76 13.16
C LYS A 311 15.63 26.56 12.34
N MET A 312 15.88 26.75 11.04
CA MET A 312 14.94 27.43 10.14
C MET A 312 13.59 26.69 9.98
N LYS A 313 13.55 25.38 10.22
CA LYS A 313 12.35 24.55 10.08
C LYS A 313 11.76 24.08 11.42
N ASN A 314 12.21 24.65 12.56
CA ASN A 314 11.80 24.26 13.91
C ASN A 314 11.92 22.74 14.19
N VAL A 315 12.96 22.11 13.66
CA VAL A 315 13.23 20.68 13.83
C VAL A 315 14.20 20.46 15.00
N ASN A 316 13.82 19.60 15.95
CA ASN A 316 14.68 19.23 17.06
C ASN A 316 15.70 18.14 16.65
N LEU A 317 16.90 18.57 16.24
CA LEU A 317 17.97 17.68 15.78
C LEU A 317 18.50 16.70 16.83
N ARG A 318 18.45 17.04 18.12
CA ARG A 318 18.95 16.15 19.17
C ARG A 318 18.16 14.84 19.21
N LYS A 319 16.84 14.95 19.04
CA LYS A 319 15.97 13.76 18.96
C LYS A 319 16.34 12.88 17.77
N VAL A 320 16.59 13.48 16.60
CA VAL A 320 16.93 12.76 15.36
C VAL A 320 18.31 12.10 15.47
N MET A 321 19.29 12.79 16.04
CA MET A 321 20.64 12.25 16.25
C MET A 321 20.63 11.06 17.21
N ASN A 322 19.80 11.11 18.26
CA ASN A 322 19.65 10.01 19.21
C ASN A 322 19.08 8.73 18.55
N VAL A 323 18.06 8.89 17.67
CA VAL A 323 17.51 7.77 16.89
C VAL A 323 18.59 7.11 16.02
N VAL A 324 19.38 7.92 15.30
CA VAL A 324 20.41 7.41 14.38
C VAL A 324 21.62 6.79 15.11
N LYS A 325 21.99 7.35 16.26
CA LYS A 325 23.11 6.84 17.07
C LYS A 325 22.73 5.66 17.96
N GLY A 326 21.44 5.34 18.07
CA GLY A 326 20.94 4.28 18.94
C GLY A 326 21.07 4.57 20.43
N THR A 327 21.04 5.85 20.82
CA THR A 327 21.22 6.34 22.21
C THR A 327 19.98 7.00 22.76
#